data_AF-A0A972IE26-F1
#
_entry.id   AF-A0A972IE26-F1
#
_cell.length_a   1.000
_cell.length_b   1.000
_cell.length_c   1.000
_cell.angle_alpha   90.00
_cell.angle_beta   90.00
_cell.angle_gamma   90.00
#
_symmetry.space_group_name_H-M   'P 1'
#
loop_
_entity.id
_entity.type
_entity.pdbx_description
1 polymer ?
#
loop_
_entity_poly.entity_id
_entity_poly.type
_entity_poly.pdbx_seq_one_letter_code
_entity_poly.pdbx_strand_id
1 'polypeptide(L)'
;MMRKRLQQLFERANRLMGQADHDYAHELFSQCVIADPGNVVYTQTCLANLIQKHGGKKKTSMFSAFKGLGSKGGAKKAALKKNWMGVIKSGLEVLSKNPWDTSTFLSMAEACEGLGLLESQLVYLRAALKFNPEDIHINRLCAAAFRERRDYAGALACWQRVLKAKPDDEEATRTIAQIAAEQTIDKGGYERAESSRDVKKTPRSTAGIQREELTPEQQLLRQIQKQPDDKAAYVELAQLYLKLDQFQPAEEILAVARKKFPDDIDILEKFEEIQLRNLREVAAGAEREADETGSADAKEKLAILQKRLEDKELEHFEHLVERFPTNSNYRFRLGQRYHEVGRTSEAIQQFQQARNDPKYHGLCQLELGKCFQQIKQYKLAADHYANAIREISDQDEKNKKEVLYLAARLALGLKDFEAAETHAHALAALDFGYKDLAALLDKIAQSRQD
;
A
#
# COMPACT_ATOMS: atom_id res chain seq x y z
N MET A 1 41.31 26.29 11.46
CA MET A 1 41.15 27.57 10.72
C MET A 1 40.38 27.44 9.40
N MET A 2 40.58 26.37 8.61
CA MET A 2 39.97 26.23 7.27
C MET A 2 38.43 26.23 7.26
N ARG A 3 37.76 25.52 8.19
CA ARG A 3 36.29 25.49 8.29
C ARG A 3 35.67 26.87 8.56
N LYS A 4 36.27 27.68 9.44
CA LYS A 4 35.80 29.05 9.75
C LYS A 4 35.92 29.98 8.54
N ARG A 5 36.98 29.82 7.73
CA ARG A 5 37.16 30.56 6.47
C ARG A 5 36.13 30.17 5.43
N LEU A 6 35.84 28.87 5.26
CA LEU A 6 34.80 28.39 4.34
C LEU A 6 33.41 28.86 4.76
N GLN A 7 33.11 28.86 6.06
CA GLN A 7 31.85 29.38 6.57
C GLN A 7 31.69 30.88 6.29
N GLN A 8 32.74 31.70 6.48
CA GLN A 8 32.73 33.12 6.13
C GLN A 8 32.54 33.36 4.63
N LEU A 9 33.18 32.54 3.78
CA LEU A 9 33.00 32.58 2.33
C LEU A 9 31.56 32.24 1.95
N PHE A 10 30.98 31.21 2.58
CA PHE A 10 29.60 30.79 2.36
C PHE A 10 28.58 31.84 2.79
N GLU A 11 28.76 32.46 3.96
CA GLU A 11 27.93 33.57 4.44
C GLU A 11 28.03 34.80 3.53
N ARG A 12 29.20 35.07 2.96
CA ARG A 12 29.39 36.12 1.96
C ARG A 12 28.66 35.79 0.65
N ALA A 13 28.79 34.55 0.17
CA ALA A 13 28.11 34.08 -1.03
C ALA A 13 26.57 34.18 -0.90
N ASN A 14 26.01 33.79 0.25
CA ASN A 14 24.58 33.92 0.52
C ASN A 14 24.09 35.37 0.54
N ARG A 15 24.90 36.31 1.08
CA ARG A 15 24.58 37.74 1.02
C ARG A 15 24.54 38.26 -0.41
N LEU A 16 25.49 37.86 -1.24
CA LEU A 16 25.55 38.24 -2.66
C LEU A 16 24.38 37.65 -3.46
N MET A 17 24.01 36.40 -3.20
CA MET A 17 22.82 35.77 -3.78
C MET A 17 21.54 36.53 -3.42
N GLY A 18 21.41 37.01 -2.17
CA GLY A 18 20.29 37.85 -1.75
C GLY A 18 20.29 39.26 -2.37
N GLN A 19 21.45 39.77 -2.77
CA GLN A 19 21.62 41.02 -3.51
C GLN A 19 21.49 40.85 -5.04
N ALA A 20 21.12 39.64 -5.50
CA ALA A 20 21.03 39.25 -6.91
C ALA A 20 22.37 39.28 -7.70
N ASP A 21 23.51 39.36 -7.02
CA ASP A 21 24.84 39.19 -7.64
C ASP A 21 25.19 37.69 -7.73
N HIS A 22 24.51 37.02 -8.65
CA HIS A 22 24.57 35.57 -8.80
C HIS A 22 25.90 35.06 -9.37
N ASP A 23 26.60 35.86 -10.18
CA ASP A 23 27.87 35.47 -10.80
C ASP A 23 28.98 35.40 -9.76
N TYR A 24 29.11 36.43 -8.92
CA TYR A 24 30.11 36.43 -7.87
C TYR A 24 29.74 35.47 -6.74
N ALA A 25 28.45 35.34 -6.41
CA ALA A 25 27.98 34.30 -5.50
C ALA A 25 28.36 32.90 -5.99
N HIS A 26 28.23 32.61 -7.29
CA HIS A 26 28.57 31.29 -7.86
C HIS A 26 30.06 30.97 -7.73
N GLU A 27 30.93 31.96 -7.94
CA GLU A 27 32.38 31.77 -7.75
C GLU A 27 32.71 31.38 -6.31
N LEU A 28 32.13 32.09 -5.33
CA LEU A 28 32.35 31.80 -3.91
C LEU A 28 31.73 30.45 -3.50
N PHE A 29 30.54 30.11 -3.99
CA PHE A 29 29.94 28.79 -3.76
C PHE A 29 30.77 27.68 -4.39
N SER A 30 31.30 27.89 -5.60
CA SER A 30 32.17 26.92 -6.28
C SER A 30 33.44 26.68 -5.48
N GLN A 31 34.05 27.72 -4.89
CA GLN A 31 35.19 27.55 -3.99
C GLN A 31 34.83 26.72 -2.75
N CYS A 32 33.62 26.89 -2.20
CA CYS A 32 33.15 26.10 -1.06
C CYS A 32 32.94 24.62 -1.44
N VAL A 33 32.30 24.34 -2.57
CA VAL A 33 32.07 22.97 -3.07
C VAL A 33 33.39 22.29 -3.45
N ILE A 34 34.35 23.00 -4.05
CA ILE A 34 35.67 22.43 -4.39
C ILE A 34 36.47 22.12 -3.11
N ALA A 35 36.39 22.98 -2.08
CA ALA A 35 37.13 22.80 -0.84
C ALA A 35 36.53 21.70 0.06
N ASP A 36 35.21 21.51 0.01
CA ASP A 36 34.50 20.48 0.77
C ASP A 36 33.32 19.91 -0.06
N PRO A 37 33.59 18.99 -1.01
CA PRO A 37 32.56 18.47 -1.91
C PRO A 37 31.56 17.55 -1.21
N GLY A 38 31.86 17.06 0.00
CA GLY A 38 30.95 16.27 0.82
C GLY A 38 29.90 17.09 1.55
N ASN A 39 30.06 18.41 1.57
CA ASN A 39 29.11 19.29 2.24
C ASN A 39 27.88 19.54 1.36
N VAL A 40 26.82 18.78 1.66
CA VAL A 40 25.51 18.85 0.98
C VAL A 40 24.97 20.27 0.90
N VAL A 41 25.13 21.06 1.97
CA VAL A 41 24.61 22.42 2.04
C VAL A 41 25.27 23.28 0.98
N TYR A 42 26.60 23.20 0.85
CA TYR A 42 27.34 23.97 -0.16
C TYR A 42 26.91 23.59 -1.58
N THR A 43 26.76 22.29 -1.84
CA THR A 43 26.34 21.78 -3.15
C THR A 43 24.92 22.24 -3.49
N GLN A 44 23.97 22.07 -2.57
CA GLN A 44 22.58 22.45 -2.79
C GLN A 44 22.41 23.95 -3.03
N THR A 45 23.04 24.81 -2.22
CA THR A 45 22.93 26.26 -2.41
C THR A 45 23.65 26.74 -3.66
N CYS A 46 24.77 26.10 -4.04
CA CYS A 46 25.44 26.40 -5.31
C CYS A 46 24.50 26.15 -6.50
N LEU A 47 23.83 25.00 -6.52
CA LEU A 47 22.84 24.69 -7.55
C LEU A 47 21.62 25.61 -7.50
N ALA A 48 21.13 25.94 -6.29
CA ALA A 48 20.02 26.87 -6.12
C ALA A 48 20.32 28.27 -6.69
N ASN A 49 21.53 28.80 -6.42
CA ASN A 49 22.00 30.07 -6.99
C ASN A 49 21.99 30.05 -8.52
N LEU A 50 22.46 28.96 -9.13
CA LEU A 50 22.43 28.81 -10.60
C LEU A 50 21.00 28.78 -11.15
N ILE A 51 20.08 28.09 -10.49
CA ILE A 51 18.67 28.04 -10.90
C ILE A 51 18.02 29.43 -10.78
N GLN A 52 18.30 30.16 -9.69
CA GLN A 52 17.78 31.50 -9.45
C GLN A 52 18.29 32.50 -10.49
N LYS A 53 19.59 32.48 -10.79
CA LYS A 53 20.21 33.29 -11.86
C LYS A 53 19.53 33.13 -13.21
N HIS A 54 19.22 31.88 -13.58
CA HIS A 54 18.66 31.55 -14.88
C HIS A 54 17.11 31.55 -14.93
N GLY A 55 16.45 32.01 -13.85
CA GLY A 55 15.02 32.33 -13.85
C GLY A 55 14.07 31.13 -13.91
N GLY A 56 14.51 29.93 -13.52
CA GLY A 56 13.67 28.74 -13.35
C GLY A 56 12.94 28.20 -14.60
N LYS A 57 13.01 28.87 -15.76
CA LYS A 57 12.39 28.43 -17.02
C LYS A 57 13.46 27.91 -17.99
N LYS A 58 13.17 26.75 -18.60
CA LYS A 58 13.94 26.11 -19.68
C LYS A 58 13.86 26.99 -20.95
N LYS A 59 14.50 28.17 -20.97
CA LYS A 59 14.72 28.92 -22.21
C LYS A 59 15.86 28.21 -22.95
N THR A 60 15.51 27.19 -23.71
CA THR A 60 16.40 26.48 -24.63
C THR A 60 16.82 27.45 -25.75
N SER A 61 17.78 28.33 -25.47
CA SER A 61 18.46 29.07 -26.52
C SER A 61 19.51 28.14 -27.12
N MET A 62 19.38 27.80 -28.41
CA MET A 62 20.37 27.00 -29.16
C MET A 62 21.81 27.54 -29.00
N PHE A 63 21.99 28.81 -28.62
CA PHE A 63 23.28 29.43 -28.30
C PHE A 63 23.97 28.91 -27.03
N SER A 64 23.25 28.36 -26.03
CA SER A 64 23.88 27.87 -24.78
C SER A 64 24.52 26.47 -24.95
N ALA A 65 24.03 25.67 -25.90
CA ALA A 65 24.54 24.33 -26.17
C ALA A 65 25.96 24.34 -26.76
N PHE A 66 26.34 25.40 -27.49
CA PHE A 66 27.61 25.48 -28.22
C PHE A 66 28.79 25.96 -27.34
N LYS A 67 28.52 26.74 -26.27
CA LYS A 67 29.57 27.39 -25.44
C LYS A 67 30.19 26.47 -24.36
N GLY A 68 29.69 25.24 -24.21
CA GLY A 68 30.13 24.25 -23.21
C GLY A 68 30.97 23.09 -23.76
N LEU A 69 31.26 23.05 -25.06
CA LEU A 69 31.90 21.89 -25.70
C LEU A 69 33.33 21.62 -25.19
N GLY A 70 34.13 22.68 -24.96
CA GLY A 70 35.51 22.55 -24.47
C GLY A 70 35.61 22.03 -23.02
N SER A 71 34.72 22.50 -22.14
CA SER A 71 34.67 22.08 -20.74
C SER A 71 34.05 20.69 -20.56
N LYS A 72 33.11 20.27 -21.43
CA LYS A 72 32.60 18.89 -21.48
C LYS A 72 33.66 17.87 -21.87
N GLY A 73 34.55 18.21 -22.81
CA GLY A 73 35.70 17.37 -23.17
C GLY A 73 36.70 17.19 -22.02
N GLY A 74 36.92 18.26 -21.24
CA GLY A 74 37.75 18.23 -20.02
C GLY A 74 37.17 17.34 -18.92
N ALA A 75 35.87 17.44 -18.63
CA ALA A 75 35.19 16.61 -17.64
C ALA A 75 35.24 15.11 -18.00
N LYS A 76 34.94 14.76 -19.27
CA LYS A 76 35.03 13.38 -19.76
C LYS A 76 36.46 12.83 -19.69
N LYS A 77 37.47 13.62 -20.07
CA LYS A 77 38.89 13.24 -19.99
C LYS A 77 39.37 13.08 -18.54
N ALA A 78 38.84 13.87 -17.60
CA ALA A 78 39.15 13.77 -16.18
C ALA A 78 38.51 12.52 -15.55
N ALA A 79 37.27 12.20 -15.90
CA ALA A 79 36.58 10.98 -15.47
C ALA A 79 37.34 9.72 -15.92
N LEU A 80 37.79 9.68 -17.19
CA LEU A 80 38.64 8.59 -17.72
C LEU A 80 39.97 8.43 -16.97
N LYS A 81 40.50 9.51 -16.39
CA LYS A 81 41.72 9.50 -15.57
C LYS A 81 41.44 9.32 -14.07
N LYS A 82 40.19 9.05 -13.68
CA LYS A 82 39.72 8.99 -12.28
C LYS A 82 40.07 10.23 -11.46
N ASN A 83 40.23 11.39 -12.10
CA ASN A 83 40.45 12.67 -11.43
C ASN A 83 39.08 13.27 -11.05
N TRP A 84 38.47 12.71 -10.01
CA TRP A 84 37.12 13.06 -9.56
C TRP A 84 36.98 14.52 -9.14
N MET A 85 37.98 15.09 -8.47
CA MET A 85 38.00 16.52 -8.12
C MET A 85 38.05 17.42 -9.36
N GLY A 86 38.78 17.01 -10.41
CA GLY A 86 38.78 17.68 -11.69
C GLY A 86 37.41 17.65 -12.39
N VAL A 87 36.68 16.54 -12.25
CA VAL A 87 35.30 16.41 -12.75
C VAL A 87 34.36 17.37 -12.02
N ILE A 88 34.44 17.47 -10.70
CA ILE A 88 33.61 18.41 -9.92
C ILE A 88 33.93 19.85 -10.31
N LYS A 89 35.21 20.23 -10.39
CA LYS A 89 35.62 21.58 -10.77
C LYS A 89 35.14 21.96 -12.18
N SER A 90 35.40 21.10 -13.17
CA SER A 90 34.95 21.34 -14.54
C SER A 90 33.42 21.29 -14.68
N GLY A 91 32.74 20.47 -13.90
CA GLY A 91 31.29 20.41 -13.84
C GLY A 91 30.67 21.71 -13.36
N LEU A 92 31.20 22.33 -12.30
CA LEU A 92 30.75 23.64 -11.81
C LEU A 92 30.92 24.76 -12.86
N GLU A 93 31.96 24.69 -13.69
CA GLU A 93 32.19 25.60 -14.81
C GLU A 93 31.22 25.36 -15.99
N VAL A 94 30.79 24.11 -16.21
CA VAL A 94 29.77 23.78 -17.21
C VAL A 94 28.40 24.23 -16.73
N LEU A 95 28.03 23.95 -15.47
CA LEU A 95 26.75 24.30 -14.89
C LEU A 95 26.55 25.82 -14.76
N SER A 96 27.63 26.59 -14.60
CA SER A 96 27.55 28.07 -14.62
C SER A 96 27.11 28.65 -15.97
N LYS A 97 27.34 27.90 -17.06
CA LYS A 97 26.92 28.25 -18.42
C LYS A 97 25.61 27.57 -18.82
N ASN A 98 25.39 26.35 -18.35
CA ASN A 98 24.20 25.54 -18.62
C ASN A 98 23.72 24.80 -17.36
N PRO A 99 22.84 25.41 -16.54
CA PRO A 99 22.42 24.86 -15.25
C PRO A 99 21.55 23.60 -15.31
N TRP A 100 21.02 23.24 -16.48
CA TRP A 100 20.13 22.09 -16.67
C TRP A 100 20.82 20.96 -17.46
N ASP A 101 22.14 20.96 -17.53
CA ASP A 101 22.90 19.93 -18.23
C ASP A 101 22.91 18.61 -17.45
N THR A 102 21.96 17.72 -17.78
CA THR A 102 21.84 16.39 -17.17
C THR A 102 23.13 15.56 -17.28
N SER A 103 23.85 15.64 -18.41
CA SER A 103 25.12 14.92 -18.56
C SER A 103 26.18 15.34 -17.55
N THR A 104 26.24 16.63 -17.21
CA THR A 104 27.18 17.14 -16.21
C THR A 104 26.78 16.70 -14.80
N PHE A 105 25.48 16.72 -14.48
CA PHE A 105 25.01 16.19 -13.20
C PHE A 105 25.35 14.72 -13.01
N LEU A 106 25.22 13.90 -14.05
CA LEU A 106 25.62 12.48 -14.01
C LEU A 106 27.12 12.30 -13.79
N SER A 107 27.97 13.02 -14.54
CA SER A 107 29.43 12.95 -14.33
C SER A 107 29.86 13.43 -12.94
N MET A 108 29.18 14.45 -12.39
CA MET A 108 29.46 14.92 -11.03
C MET A 108 28.95 13.95 -9.95
N ALA A 109 27.84 13.26 -10.20
CA ALA A 109 27.36 12.18 -9.33
C ALA A 109 28.35 11.00 -9.31
N GLU A 110 28.81 10.55 -10.49
CA GLU A 110 29.84 9.51 -10.62
C GLU A 110 31.14 9.91 -9.91
N ALA A 111 31.55 11.18 -10.01
CA ALA A 111 32.71 11.69 -9.27
C ALA A 111 32.50 11.67 -7.75
N CYS A 112 31.29 11.95 -7.27
CA CYS A 112 30.97 11.84 -5.84
C CYS A 112 30.98 10.39 -5.37
N GLU A 113 30.45 9.47 -6.17
CA GLU A 113 30.49 8.02 -5.91
C GLU A 113 31.94 7.53 -5.81
N GLY A 114 32.79 7.90 -6.79
CA GLY A 114 34.22 7.56 -6.79
C GLY A 114 35.03 8.17 -5.63
N LEU A 115 34.46 9.18 -4.94
CA LEU A 115 35.03 9.79 -3.74
C LEU A 115 34.35 9.31 -2.43
N GLY A 116 33.34 8.42 -2.51
CA GLY A 116 32.55 7.97 -1.35
C GLY A 116 31.64 9.05 -0.75
N LEU A 117 31.35 10.12 -1.51
CA LEU A 117 30.54 11.26 -1.08
C LEU A 117 29.06 11.00 -1.40
N LEU A 118 28.51 9.95 -0.78
CA LEU A 118 27.15 9.47 -1.05
C LEU A 118 26.12 10.59 -0.93
N GLU A 119 26.23 11.42 0.11
CA GLU A 119 25.33 12.55 0.38
C GLU A 119 25.23 13.55 -0.78
N SER A 120 26.37 13.99 -1.31
CA SER A 120 26.44 14.91 -2.44
C SER A 120 26.08 14.26 -3.78
N GLN A 121 26.39 12.97 -3.97
CA GLN A 121 26.01 12.20 -5.16
C GLN A 121 24.49 12.30 -5.41
N LEU A 122 23.70 12.09 -4.36
CA LEU A 122 22.24 12.13 -4.44
C LEU A 122 21.69 13.53 -4.75
N VAL A 123 22.38 14.60 -4.35
CA VAL A 123 22.00 15.97 -4.74
C VAL A 123 22.09 16.13 -6.25
N TYR A 124 23.19 15.67 -6.87
CA TYR A 124 23.37 15.75 -8.31
C TYR A 124 22.41 14.81 -9.06
N LEU A 125 22.18 13.60 -8.56
CA LEU A 125 21.20 12.68 -9.15
C LEU A 125 19.76 13.22 -9.09
N ARG A 126 19.34 13.79 -7.95
CA ARG A 126 18.03 14.46 -7.84
C ARG A 126 17.91 15.66 -8.77
N ALA A 127 18.98 16.42 -8.96
CA ALA A 127 19.00 17.52 -9.93
C ALA A 127 18.84 16.99 -11.37
N ALA A 128 19.56 15.93 -11.75
CA ALA A 128 19.41 15.28 -13.05
C ALA A 128 17.97 14.78 -13.28
N LEU A 129 17.40 14.09 -12.29
CA LEU A 129 16.05 13.55 -12.32
C LEU A 129 14.97 14.66 -12.43
N LYS A 130 15.17 15.80 -11.76
CA LYS A 130 14.28 16.96 -11.85
C LYS A 130 14.20 17.52 -13.27
N PHE A 131 15.31 17.54 -14.01
CA PHE A 131 15.36 18.11 -15.36
C PHE A 131 15.00 17.12 -16.47
N ASN A 132 15.14 15.82 -16.22
CA ASN A 132 14.75 14.76 -17.15
C ASN A 132 14.18 13.54 -16.40
N PRO A 133 12.90 13.60 -15.95
CA PRO A 133 12.32 12.59 -15.05
C PRO A 133 12.02 11.24 -15.73
N GLU A 134 11.89 11.21 -17.05
CA GLU A 134 11.56 9.99 -17.81
C GLU A 134 12.80 9.27 -18.37
N ASP A 135 14.00 9.79 -18.09
CA ASP A 135 15.24 9.17 -18.58
C ASP A 135 15.53 7.86 -17.84
N ILE A 136 15.61 6.77 -18.60
CA ILE A 136 15.80 5.43 -18.05
C ILE A 136 17.13 5.32 -17.31
N HIS A 137 18.21 5.87 -17.86
CA HIS A 137 19.54 5.77 -17.25
C HIS A 137 19.60 6.56 -15.94
N ILE A 138 19.02 7.77 -15.90
CA ILE A 138 18.95 8.59 -14.69
C ILE A 138 18.12 7.88 -13.61
N ASN A 139 16.96 7.30 -13.97
CA ASN A 139 16.12 6.58 -13.01
C ASN A 139 16.85 5.38 -12.41
N ARG A 140 17.60 4.60 -13.22
CA ARG A 140 18.40 3.48 -12.71
C ARG A 140 19.46 3.93 -11.70
N LEU A 141 20.22 4.97 -12.03
CA LEU A 141 21.25 5.51 -11.13
C LEU A 141 20.65 6.09 -9.83
N CYS A 142 19.53 6.81 -9.93
CA CYS A 142 18.82 7.31 -8.75
C CYS A 142 18.31 6.16 -7.88
N ALA A 143 17.78 5.09 -8.49
CA ALA A 143 17.26 3.95 -7.76
C ALA A 143 18.35 3.22 -6.97
N ALA A 144 19.54 3.03 -7.57
CA ALA A 144 20.70 2.47 -6.89
C ALA A 144 21.11 3.33 -5.68
N ALA A 145 21.23 4.65 -5.88
CA ALA A 145 21.60 5.58 -4.81
C ALA A 145 20.56 5.68 -3.67
N PHE A 146 19.26 5.56 -3.98
CA PHE A 146 18.21 5.49 -2.97
C PHE A 146 18.25 4.16 -2.20
N ARG A 147 18.46 3.04 -2.90
CA ARG A 147 18.56 1.70 -2.31
C ARG A 147 19.73 1.58 -1.35
N GLU A 148 20.92 2.08 -1.69
CA GLU A 148 22.08 2.07 -0.77
C GLU A 148 21.79 2.76 0.57
N ARG A 149 20.86 3.72 0.57
CA ARG A 149 20.46 4.47 1.77
C ARG A 149 19.23 3.90 2.46
N ARG A 150 18.73 2.74 2.01
CA ARG A 150 17.49 2.12 2.49
C ARG A 150 16.26 3.02 2.30
N ASP A 151 16.33 3.99 1.38
CA ASP A 151 15.18 4.73 0.89
C ASP A 151 14.48 3.89 -0.19
N TYR A 152 13.84 2.81 0.27
CA TYR A 152 13.19 1.84 -0.61
C TYR A 152 12.04 2.47 -1.40
N ALA A 153 11.33 3.45 -0.81
CA ALA A 153 10.26 4.16 -1.49
C ALA A 153 10.78 4.98 -2.68
N GLY A 154 11.86 5.74 -2.48
CA GLY A 154 12.52 6.48 -3.56
C GLY A 154 13.07 5.57 -4.65
N ALA A 155 13.65 4.43 -4.27
CA ALA A 155 14.18 3.45 -5.21
C ALA A 155 13.08 2.80 -6.08
N LEU A 156 11.98 2.35 -5.45
CA LEU A 156 10.85 1.75 -6.15
C LEU A 156 10.19 2.74 -7.11
N ALA A 157 10.01 4.00 -6.70
CA ALA A 157 9.45 5.04 -7.57
C ALA A 157 10.28 5.26 -8.85
N CYS A 158 11.61 5.18 -8.74
CA CYS A 158 12.49 5.28 -9.92
C CYS A 158 12.37 4.06 -10.83
N TRP A 159 12.35 2.84 -10.27
CA TRP A 159 12.18 1.61 -11.07
C TRP A 159 10.80 1.49 -11.73
N GLN A 160 9.74 1.97 -11.08
CA GLN A 160 8.41 2.04 -11.68
C GLN A 160 8.39 2.96 -12.91
N ARG A 161 9.12 4.09 -12.89
CA ARG A 161 9.28 4.95 -14.08
C ARG A 161 10.04 4.24 -15.20
N VAL A 162 11.04 3.41 -14.87
CA VAL A 162 11.73 2.56 -15.85
C VAL A 162 10.75 1.58 -16.50
N LEU A 163 9.94 0.85 -15.71
CA LEU A 163 8.94 -0.08 -16.24
C LEU A 163 7.85 0.61 -17.07
N LYS A 164 7.47 1.84 -16.69
CA LYS A 164 6.52 2.63 -17.49
C LYS A 164 7.08 2.97 -18.88
N ALA A 165 8.38 3.25 -18.97
CA ALA A 165 9.06 3.52 -20.24
C ALA A 165 9.40 2.24 -21.02
N LYS A 166 9.69 1.14 -20.32
CA LYS A 166 10.01 -0.18 -20.87
C LYS A 166 9.34 -1.29 -20.04
N PRO A 167 8.12 -1.73 -20.43
CA PRO A 167 7.39 -2.75 -19.69
C PRO A 167 8.12 -4.10 -19.57
N ASP A 168 8.92 -4.45 -20.58
CA ASP A 168 9.66 -5.73 -20.65
C ASP A 168 11.09 -5.64 -20.07
N ASP A 169 11.37 -4.66 -19.22
CA ASP A 169 12.71 -4.48 -18.63
C ASP A 169 12.95 -5.49 -17.50
N GLU A 170 13.59 -6.61 -17.83
CA GLU A 170 13.91 -7.69 -16.89
C GLU A 170 14.77 -7.24 -15.69
N GLU A 171 15.59 -6.21 -15.86
CA GLU A 171 16.42 -5.66 -14.78
C GLU A 171 15.54 -4.90 -13.78
N ALA A 172 14.62 -4.08 -14.26
CA ALA A 172 13.67 -3.36 -13.42
C ALA A 172 12.75 -4.30 -12.64
N THR A 173 12.20 -5.33 -13.28
CA THR A 173 11.34 -6.33 -12.61
C THR A 173 12.10 -7.08 -11.52
N ARG A 174 13.33 -7.55 -11.81
CA ARG A 174 14.17 -8.26 -10.83
C ARG A 174 14.57 -7.37 -9.65
N THR A 175 14.96 -6.13 -9.92
CA THR A 175 15.43 -5.20 -8.88
C THR A 175 14.30 -4.70 -7.99
N ILE A 176 13.08 -4.52 -8.52
CA ILE A 176 11.88 -4.23 -7.70
C ILE A 176 11.61 -5.38 -6.73
N ALA A 177 11.62 -6.62 -7.20
CA ALA A 177 11.44 -7.80 -6.34
C ALA A 177 12.52 -7.88 -5.25
N GLN A 178 13.78 -7.61 -5.60
CA GLN A 178 14.89 -7.58 -4.62
C GLN A 178 14.70 -6.47 -3.58
N ILE A 179 14.31 -5.26 -4.00
CA ILE A 179 14.07 -4.14 -3.09
C ILE A 179 12.90 -4.43 -2.15
N ALA A 180 11.82 -5.04 -2.64
CA ALA A 180 10.69 -5.45 -1.81
C ALA A 180 11.10 -6.51 -0.76
N ALA A 181 11.95 -7.47 -1.15
CA ALA A 181 12.52 -8.44 -0.22
C ALA A 181 13.42 -7.78 0.84
N GLU A 182 14.32 -6.89 0.43
CA GLU A 182 15.20 -6.14 1.35
C GLU A 182 14.40 -5.27 2.32
N GLN A 183 13.38 -4.56 1.84
CA GLN A 183 12.49 -3.79 2.70
C GLN A 183 11.77 -4.67 3.73
N THR A 184 11.41 -5.90 3.35
CA THR A 184 10.75 -6.87 4.24
C THR A 184 11.74 -7.44 5.27
N ILE A 185 12.98 -7.71 4.88
CA ILE A 185 14.06 -8.17 5.77
C ILE A 185 14.43 -7.08 6.79
N ASP A 186 14.58 -5.83 6.33
CA ASP A 186 14.87 -4.67 7.17
C ASP A 186 13.76 -4.37 8.17
N LYS A 187 12.49 -4.46 7.74
CA LYS A 187 11.33 -4.31 8.63
C LYS A 187 11.12 -5.50 9.55
N GLY A 188 11.55 -6.69 9.13
CA GLY A 188 11.49 -7.95 9.87
C GLY A 188 12.55 -8.10 10.97
N GLY A 189 13.53 -7.18 11.04
CA GLY A 189 14.46 -7.09 12.17
C GLY A 189 15.45 -8.25 12.31
N TYR A 190 15.75 -8.99 11.23
CA TYR A 190 16.65 -10.16 11.30
C TYR A 190 18.15 -9.85 11.27
N GLU A 191 18.56 -8.58 11.23
CA GLU A 191 19.96 -8.21 11.44
C GLU A 191 20.16 -7.39 12.72
N ARG A 192 20.43 -8.16 13.79
CA ARG A 192 21.16 -7.76 15.00
C ARG A 192 20.46 -6.77 15.94
N ALA A 193 19.75 -7.36 16.89
CA ALA A 193 19.79 -6.89 18.26
C ALA A 193 21.23 -6.96 18.80
N GLU A 194 21.85 -5.81 19.06
CA GLU A 194 22.72 -5.63 20.22
C GLU A 194 22.48 -4.25 20.86
N SER A 195 22.00 -4.32 22.10
CA SER A 195 21.96 -3.28 23.13
C SER A 195 20.96 -2.12 23.00
N SER A 196 20.03 -2.12 23.95
CA SER A 196 19.18 -1.00 24.36
C SER A 196 19.89 -0.10 25.38
N ARG A 197 20.09 1.20 25.10
CA ARG A 197 19.90 2.36 26.01
C ARG A 197 20.41 3.70 25.44
N ASP A 198 19.69 4.76 25.81
CA ASP A 198 19.89 6.22 25.65
C ASP A 198 19.68 6.83 24.23
N VAL A 199 18.54 7.47 23.89
CA VAL A 199 17.88 8.70 24.39
C VAL A 199 18.64 10.00 24.06
N LYS A 200 18.15 10.83 23.11
CA LYS A 200 17.57 12.17 23.37
C LYS A 200 17.22 13.04 22.14
N LYS A 201 16.11 13.76 22.34
CA LYS A 201 15.41 14.87 21.66
C LYS A 201 16.25 16.12 21.25
N THR A 202 15.98 16.63 20.02
CA THR A 202 15.60 18.02 19.52
C THR A 202 16.39 19.28 20.00
N PRO A 203 16.33 20.53 19.41
CA PRO A 203 15.29 21.13 18.51
C PRO A 203 15.68 22.23 17.45
N ARG A 204 14.69 22.57 16.60
CA ARG A 204 14.27 23.87 15.95
C ARG A 204 15.26 24.80 15.20
N SER A 205 14.86 25.23 13.99
CA SER A 205 14.87 26.66 13.61
C SER A 205 13.67 27.02 12.73
N THR A 206 13.20 28.26 12.91
CA THR A 206 12.02 28.92 12.33
C THR A 206 12.46 30.04 11.40
N ALA A 207 11.99 30.10 10.14
CA ALA A 207 11.81 31.34 9.36
C ALA A 207 11.28 31.06 7.92
N GLY A 208 10.28 31.84 7.46
CA GLY A 208 10.18 32.24 6.04
C GLY A 208 9.18 31.51 5.14
N ILE A 209 7.89 31.79 5.31
CA ILE A 209 6.71 31.25 4.61
C ILE A 209 6.68 31.59 3.10
N GLN A 210 6.80 30.57 2.23
CA GLN A 210 5.86 30.39 1.12
C GLN A 210 4.97 29.21 1.52
N ARG A 211 3.64 29.39 1.56
CA ARG A 211 2.71 28.32 1.92
C ARG A 211 2.69 27.28 0.80
N GLU A 212 3.61 26.32 0.87
CA GLU A 212 3.34 25.01 0.30
C GLU A 212 2.07 24.50 0.99
N GLU A 213 1.00 24.33 0.22
CA GLU A 213 -0.21 23.70 0.70
C GLU A 213 0.16 22.26 1.10
N LEU A 214 0.26 22.05 2.41
CA LEU A 214 0.51 20.72 2.98
C LEU A 214 -0.56 19.77 2.44
N THR A 215 -0.15 18.59 2.00
CA THR A 215 -1.11 17.55 1.60
C THR A 215 -2.01 17.19 2.80
N PRO A 216 -3.25 16.72 2.58
CA PRO A 216 -4.15 16.32 3.67
C PRO A 216 -3.49 15.36 4.67
N GLU A 217 -2.67 14.42 4.17
CA GLU A 217 -1.86 13.51 4.99
C GLU A 217 -0.86 14.26 5.88
N GLN A 218 -0.08 15.19 5.31
CA GLN A 218 0.90 15.98 6.05
C GLN A 218 0.25 16.90 7.10
N GLN A 219 -0.96 17.40 6.81
CA GLN A 219 -1.73 18.19 7.76
C GLN A 219 -2.14 17.35 8.97
N LEU A 220 -2.69 16.15 8.74
CA LEU A 220 -3.10 15.22 9.79
C LEU A 220 -1.91 14.71 10.60
N LEU A 221 -0.80 14.34 9.97
CA LEU A 221 0.44 13.95 10.66
C LEU A 221 0.97 15.09 11.55
N ARG A 222 0.93 16.34 11.06
CA ARG A 222 1.34 17.51 11.84
C ARG A 222 0.37 17.80 12.98
N GLN A 223 -0.92 17.56 12.79
CA GLN A 223 -1.95 17.69 13.84
C GLN A 223 -1.70 16.66 14.94
N ILE A 224 -1.47 15.40 14.60
CA ILE A 224 -1.09 14.34 15.54
C ILE A 224 0.20 14.71 16.29
N GLN A 225 1.22 15.26 15.62
CA GLN A 225 2.43 15.70 16.30
C GLN A 225 2.20 16.85 17.30
N LYS A 226 1.32 17.80 16.97
CA LYS A 226 1.01 18.96 17.82
C LYS A 226 0.06 18.62 18.95
N GLN A 227 -0.92 17.78 18.67
CA GLN A 227 -1.97 17.33 19.57
C GLN A 227 -2.01 15.79 19.53
N PRO A 228 -1.05 15.12 20.20
CA PRO A 228 -1.00 13.67 20.19
C PRO A 228 -2.23 13.01 20.83
N ASP A 229 -3.03 13.75 21.59
CA ASP A 229 -4.23 13.26 22.26
C ASP A 229 -5.49 13.40 21.39
N ASP A 230 -5.35 13.97 20.19
CA ASP A 230 -6.44 14.12 19.22
C ASP A 230 -6.71 12.80 18.50
N LYS A 231 -7.65 12.03 19.04
CA LYS A 231 -8.13 10.75 18.50
C LYS A 231 -8.67 10.88 17.07
N ALA A 232 -9.38 11.98 16.78
CA ALA A 232 -10.02 12.18 15.49
C ALA A 232 -8.98 12.25 14.37
N ALA A 233 -7.86 12.92 14.62
CA ALA A 233 -6.77 13.02 13.65
C ALA A 233 -6.18 11.65 13.24
N TYR A 234 -6.04 10.70 14.17
CA TYR A 234 -5.61 9.33 13.85
C TYR A 234 -6.62 8.60 12.98
N VAL A 235 -7.91 8.71 13.33
CA VAL A 235 -9.01 8.07 12.60
C VAL A 235 -9.15 8.66 11.19
N GLU A 236 -9.09 9.98 11.05
CA GLU A 236 -9.16 10.67 9.76
C GLU A 236 -7.98 10.30 8.85
N LEU A 237 -6.78 10.16 9.42
CA LEU A 237 -5.60 9.73 8.67
C LEU A 237 -5.73 8.27 8.21
N ALA A 238 -6.23 7.38 9.07
CA ALA A 238 -6.53 6.00 8.68
C ALA A 238 -7.57 5.95 7.56
N GLN A 239 -8.63 6.75 7.64
CA GLN A 239 -9.65 6.85 6.60
C GLN A 239 -9.11 7.42 5.29
N LEU A 240 -8.18 8.37 5.35
CA LEU A 240 -7.49 8.89 4.17
C LEU A 240 -6.69 7.78 3.48
N TYR A 241 -5.94 6.98 4.24
CA TYR A 241 -5.22 5.83 3.70
C TYR A 241 -6.16 4.77 3.12
N LEU A 242 -7.29 4.48 3.77
CA LEU A 242 -8.30 3.58 3.21
C LEU A 242 -8.88 4.07 1.88
N LYS A 243 -9.10 5.37 1.71
CA LYS A 243 -9.56 5.95 0.43
C LYS A 243 -8.52 5.83 -0.69
N LEU A 244 -7.27 5.63 -0.35
CA LEU A 244 -6.16 5.45 -1.27
C LEU A 244 -5.81 3.96 -1.46
N ASP A 245 -6.64 3.04 -0.95
CA ASP A 245 -6.40 1.59 -0.90
C ASP A 245 -5.08 1.20 -0.22
N GLN A 246 -4.60 2.06 0.68
CA GLN A 246 -3.39 1.86 1.48
C GLN A 246 -3.77 1.24 2.83
N PHE A 247 -4.11 -0.05 2.82
CA PHE A 247 -4.56 -0.76 4.04
C PHE A 247 -3.46 -0.87 5.11
N GLN A 248 -2.21 -1.14 4.69
CA GLN A 248 -1.09 -1.30 5.63
C GLN A 248 -0.76 0.00 6.40
N PRO A 249 -0.57 1.18 5.76
CA PRO A 249 -0.41 2.44 6.49
C PRO A 249 -1.60 2.80 7.39
N ALA A 250 -2.82 2.47 6.97
CA ALA A 250 -4.02 2.67 7.77
C ALA A 250 -4.02 1.80 9.05
N GLU A 251 -3.54 0.56 8.95
CA GLU A 251 -3.38 -0.34 10.10
C GLU A 251 -2.31 0.20 11.06
N GLU A 252 -1.17 0.64 10.53
CA GLU A 252 -0.05 1.16 11.32
C GLU A 252 -0.46 2.39 12.15
N ILE A 253 -1.17 3.35 11.55
CA ILE A 253 -1.59 4.56 12.27
C ILE A 253 -2.62 4.24 13.36
N LEU A 254 -3.56 3.32 13.11
CA LEU A 254 -4.50 2.87 14.12
C LEU A 254 -3.86 1.99 15.19
N ALA A 255 -2.80 1.25 14.87
CA ALA A 255 -2.01 0.52 15.88
C ALA A 255 -1.35 1.49 16.86
N VAL A 256 -0.84 2.63 16.37
CA VAL A 256 -0.32 3.71 17.22
C VAL A 256 -1.43 4.30 18.08
N ALA A 257 -2.59 4.59 17.49
CA ALA A 257 -3.76 5.10 18.21
C ALA A 257 -4.20 4.13 19.32
N ARG A 258 -4.32 2.84 19.02
CA ARG A 258 -4.73 1.80 19.98
C ARG A 258 -3.76 1.68 21.15
N LYS A 259 -2.45 1.72 20.92
CA LYS A 259 -1.45 1.71 22.01
C LYS A 259 -1.60 2.91 22.93
N LYS A 260 -2.02 4.05 22.39
CA LYS A 260 -2.17 5.28 23.14
C LYS A 260 -3.51 5.38 23.86
N PHE A 261 -4.56 4.86 23.25
CA PHE A 261 -5.93 4.88 23.75
C PHE A 261 -6.43 3.42 23.89
N PRO A 262 -5.86 2.64 24.82
CA PRO A 262 -6.15 1.20 24.91
C PRO A 262 -7.60 0.89 25.26
N ASP A 263 -8.27 1.79 25.99
CA ASP A 263 -9.66 1.64 26.44
C ASP A 263 -10.67 2.25 25.44
N ASP A 264 -10.19 2.80 24.32
CA ASP A 264 -11.04 3.43 23.32
C ASP A 264 -11.64 2.38 22.37
N ILE A 265 -12.91 2.12 22.60
CA ILE A 265 -13.75 1.16 21.88
C ILE A 265 -13.80 1.46 20.37
N ASP A 266 -13.95 2.73 20.00
CA ASP A 266 -14.07 3.15 18.59
C ASP A 266 -12.76 2.95 17.84
N ILE A 267 -11.63 3.25 18.47
CA ILE A 267 -10.29 3.01 17.90
C ILE A 267 -10.03 1.51 17.77
N LEU A 268 -10.42 0.71 18.76
CA LEU A 268 -10.28 -0.75 18.68
C LEU A 268 -11.07 -1.31 17.49
N GLU A 269 -12.34 -0.94 17.34
CA GLU A 269 -13.20 -1.41 16.24
C GLU A 269 -12.63 -1.04 14.88
N LYS A 270 -12.21 0.21 14.71
CA LYS A 270 -11.60 0.67 13.46
C LYS A 270 -10.29 -0.07 13.19
N PHE A 271 -9.49 -0.30 14.22
CA PHE A 271 -8.25 -1.05 14.08
C PHE A 271 -8.53 -2.47 13.58
N GLU A 272 -9.42 -3.20 14.26
CA GLU A 272 -9.80 -4.57 13.87
C GLU A 272 -10.41 -4.63 12.46
N GLU A 273 -11.27 -3.68 12.11
CA GLU A 273 -11.83 -3.58 10.76
C GLU A 273 -10.73 -3.43 9.69
N ILE A 274 -9.74 -2.56 9.94
CA ILE A 274 -8.63 -2.36 9.01
C ILE A 274 -7.72 -3.59 8.95
N GLN A 275 -7.43 -4.25 10.07
CA GLN A 275 -6.66 -5.50 10.06
C GLN A 275 -7.33 -6.54 9.16
N LEU A 276 -8.66 -6.66 9.29
CA LEU A 276 -9.43 -7.60 8.51
C LEU A 276 -9.42 -7.23 7.01
N ARG A 277 -9.60 -5.95 6.66
CA ARG A 277 -9.51 -5.48 5.27
C ARG A 277 -8.13 -5.72 4.67
N ASN A 278 -7.07 -5.41 5.41
CA ASN A 278 -5.70 -5.62 4.97
C ASN A 278 -5.43 -7.10 4.70
N LEU A 279 -5.86 -7.98 5.61
CA LEU A 279 -5.71 -9.43 5.45
C LEU A 279 -6.50 -9.98 4.25
N ARG A 280 -7.70 -9.44 3.97
CA ARG A 280 -8.46 -9.78 2.76
C ARG A 280 -7.71 -9.39 1.49
N GLU A 281 -7.11 -8.20 1.45
CA GLU A 281 -6.34 -7.76 0.28
C GLU A 281 -5.09 -8.63 0.08
N VAL A 282 -4.40 -8.99 1.17
CA VAL A 282 -3.24 -9.91 1.11
C VAL A 282 -3.67 -11.29 0.61
N ALA A 283 -4.79 -11.83 1.09
CA ALA A 283 -5.33 -13.11 0.62
C ALA A 283 -5.75 -13.04 -0.87
N ALA A 284 -6.39 -11.95 -1.30
CA ALA A 284 -6.77 -11.74 -2.70
C ALA A 284 -5.56 -11.58 -3.63
N GLY A 285 -4.46 -11.00 -3.14
CA GLY A 285 -3.19 -10.98 -3.84
C GLY A 285 -2.60 -12.37 -4.02
N ALA A 286 -2.64 -13.20 -2.96
CA ALA A 286 -2.17 -14.58 -3.01
C ALA A 286 -3.06 -15.48 -3.90
N GLU A 287 -4.36 -15.20 -3.98
CA GLU A 287 -5.29 -15.91 -4.87
C GLU A 287 -4.93 -15.66 -6.34
N ARG A 288 -4.73 -14.40 -6.71
CA ARG A 288 -4.24 -14.02 -8.05
C ARG A 288 -2.92 -14.69 -8.40
N GLU A 289 -1.96 -14.71 -7.46
CA GLU A 289 -0.68 -15.38 -7.64
C GLU A 289 -0.85 -16.89 -7.85
N ALA A 290 -1.72 -17.54 -7.09
CA ALA A 290 -2.00 -18.97 -7.22
C ALA A 290 -2.69 -19.33 -8.54
N ASP A 291 -3.59 -18.47 -9.02
CA ASP A 291 -4.28 -18.64 -10.31
C ASP A 291 -3.34 -18.41 -11.50
N GLU A 292 -2.47 -17.40 -11.42
CA GLU A 292 -1.51 -17.08 -12.49
C GLU A 292 -0.38 -18.10 -12.60
N THR A 293 0.20 -18.50 -11.47
CA THR A 293 1.37 -19.40 -11.46
C THR A 293 1.00 -20.88 -11.46
N GLY A 294 -0.17 -21.22 -10.92
CA GLY A 294 -0.58 -22.62 -10.68
C GLY A 294 0.32 -23.40 -9.71
N SER A 295 1.31 -22.74 -9.09
CA SER A 295 2.35 -23.37 -8.28
C SER A 295 1.78 -23.98 -6.99
N ALA A 296 2.36 -25.10 -6.56
CA ALA A 296 2.03 -25.72 -5.28
C ALA A 296 2.29 -24.77 -4.11
N ASP A 297 3.42 -24.05 -4.14
CA ASP A 297 3.80 -23.10 -3.09
C ASP A 297 2.81 -21.92 -3.00
N ALA A 298 2.34 -21.42 -4.15
CA ALA A 298 1.37 -20.33 -4.20
C ALA A 298 -0.01 -20.79 -3.65
N LYS A 299 -0.42 -22.01 -3.97
CA LYS A 299 -1.65 -22.62 -3.42
C LYS A 299 -1.54 -22.88 -1.92
N GLU A 300 -0.38 -23.32 -1.43
CA GLU A 300 -0.14 -23.51 0.00
C GLU A 300 -0.18 -22.17 0.75
N LYS A 301 0.49 -21.15 0.22
CA LYS A 301 0.44 -19.77 0.75
C LYS A 301 -0.99 -19.24 0.79
N LEU A 302 -1.77 -19.44 -0.27
CA LEU A 302 -3.18 -19.06 -0.33
C LEU A 302 -3.98 -19.78 0.77
N ALA A 303 -3.83 -21.10 0.92
CA ALA A 303 -4.54 -21.87 1.94
C ALA A 303 -4.23 -21.38 3.37
N ILE A 304 -2.96 -21.07 3.66
CA ILE A 304 -2.54 -20.51 4.95
C ILE A 304 -3.20 -19.14 5.19
N LEU A 305 -3.20 -18.28 4.18
CA LEU A 305 -3.78 -16.93 4.28
C LEU A 305 -5.31 -16.97 4.40
N GLN A 306 -5.98 -17.86 3.67
CA GLN A 306 -7.41 -18.09 3.76
C GLN A 306 -7.80 -18.55 5.17
N LYS A 307 -7.09 -19.54 5.71
CA LYS A 307 -7.34 -19.99 7.09
C LYS A 307 -7.13 -18.87 8.11
N ARG A 308 -6.05 -18.10 7.97
CA ARG A 308 -5.79 -16.95 8.85
C ARG A 308 -6.89 -15.89 8.73
N LEU A 309 -7.42 -15.68 7.53
CA LEU A 309 -8.53 -14.77 7.28
C LEU A 309 -9.82 -15.25 7.95
N GLU A 310 -10.17 -16.52 7.80
CA GLU A 310 -11.32 -17.15 8.46
C GLU A 310 -11.25 -17.01 9.99
N ASP A 311 -10.10 -17.34 10.58
CA ASP A 311 -9.85 -17.21 12.02
C ASP A 311 -10.03 -15.75 12.48
N LYS A 312 -9.50 -14.79 11.70
CA LYS A 312 -9.57 -13.36 12.03
C LYS A 312 -10.98 -12.79 11.86
N GLU A 313 -11.70 -13.24 10.85
CA GLU A 313 -13.11 -12.88 10.65
C GLU A 313 -13.97 -13.37 11.80
N LEU A 314 -13.73 -14.59 12.26
CA LEU A 314 -14.44 -15.17 13.39
C LEU A 314 -14.20 -14.37 14.66
N GLU A 315 -12.93 -14.12 15.02
CA GLU A 315 -12.54 -13.30 16.19
C GLU A 315 -13.22 -11.92 16.15
N HIS A 316 -13.19 -11.25 14.99
CA HIS A 316 -13.80 -9.94 14.83
C HIS A 316 -15.32 -9.95 15.09
N PHE A 317 -16.05 -10.93 14.54
CA PHE A 317 -17.49 -11.01 14.78
C PHE A 317 -17.83 -11.48 16.19
N GLU A 318 -17.00 -12.28 16.84
CA GLU A 318 -17.13 -12.62 18.27
C GLU A 318 -17.05 -11.35 19.11
N HIS A 319 -16.02 -10.51 18.92
CA HIS A 319 -15.87 -9.23 19.62
C HIS A 319 -17.06 -8.28 19.37
N LEU A 320 -17.55 -8.19 18.12
CA LEU A 320 -18.71 -7.36 17.80
C LEU A 320 -19.99 -7.83 18.51
N VAL A 321 -20.23 -9.14 18.61
CA VAL A 321 -21.41 -9.68 19.30
C VAL A 321 -21.29 -9.53 20.81
N GLU A 322 -20.10 -9.70 21.38
CA GLU A 322 -19.86 -9.45 22.81
C GLU A 322 -20.15 -8.01 23.19
N ARG A 323 -19.72 -7.06 22.35
CA ARG A 323 -19.90 -5.63 22.56
C ARG A 323 -21.33 -5.14 22.25
N PHE A 324 -21.96 -5.70 21.22
CA PHE A 324 -23.29 -5.32 20.76
C PHE A 324 -24.24 -6.53 20.73
N PRO A 325 -24.61 -7.08 21.90
CA PRO A 325 -25.36 -8.35 21.99
C PRO A 325 -26.80 -8.26 21.45
N THR A 326 -27.34 -7.08 21.20
CA THR A 326 -28.68 -6.91 20.63
C THR A 326 -28.67 -6.67 19.12
N ASN A 327 -27.50 -6.60 18.48
CA ASN A 327 -27.39 -6.35 17.05
C ASN A 327 -27.56 -7.65 16.24
N SER A 328 -28.75 -7.82 15.66
CA SER A 328 -29.10 -9.01 14.86
C SER A 328 -28.22 -9.20 13.63
N ASN A 329 -27.69 -8.13 13.03
CA ASN A 329 -26.77 -8.25 11.89
C ASN A 329 -25.48 -8.95 12.31
N TYR A 330 -24.85 -8.52 13.40
CA TYR A 330 -23.60 -9.12 13.87
C TYR A 330 -23.80 -10.56 14.30
N ARG A 331 -24.93 -10.89 14.96
CA ARG A 331 -25.28 -12.27 15.29
C ARG A 331 -25.48 -13.14 14.06
N PHE A 332 -26.20 -12.64 13.06
CA PHE A 332 -26.38 -13.35 11.80
C PHE A 332 -25.04 -13.62 11.12
N ARG A 333 -24.18 -12.60 11.02
CA ARG A 333 -22.83 -12.73 10.43
C ARG A 333 -21.94 -13.69 11.21
N LEU A 334 -21.95 -13.64 12.54
CA LEU A 334 -21.22 -14.57 13.38
C LEU A 334 -21.71 -16.01 13.19
N GLY A 335 -23.02 -16.21 13.09
CA GLY A 335 -23.61 -17.52 12.76
C GLY A 335 -23.11 -18.07 11.43
N GLN A 336 -23.03 -17.22 10.39
CA GLN A 336 -22.47 -17.61 9.09
C GLN A 336 -21.02 -18.08 9.22
N ARG A 337 -20.18 -17.34 9.96
CA ARG A 337 -18.78 -17.72 10.18
C ARG A 337 -18.64 -19.01 10.98
N TYR A 338 -19.43 -19.20 12.04
CA TYR A 338 -19.44 -20.47 12.77
C TYR A 338 -19.84 -21.65 11.89
N HIS A 339 -20.82 -21.47 11.00
CA HIS A 339 -21.24 -22.52 10.06
C HIS A 339 -20.13 -22.85 9.06
N GLU A 340 -19.46 -21.85 8.48
CA GLU A 340 -18.34 -22.01 7.55
C GLU A 340 -17.16 -22.78 8.17
N VAL A 341 -16.79 -22.49 9.42
CA VAL A 341 -15.71 -23.21 10.13
C VAL A 341 -16.15 -24.55 10.74
N GLY A 342 -17.41 -24.96 10.54
CA GLY A 342 -17.97 -26.22 11.01
C GLY A 342 -18.44 -26.25 12.47
N ARG A 343 -18.38 -25.13 13.18
CA ARG A 343 -18.91 -24.93 14.55
C ARG A 343 -20.44 -24.80 14.53
N THR A 344 -21.11 -25.87 14.11
CA THR A 344 -22.53 -25.86 13.75
C THR A 344 -23.45 -25.57 14.95
N SER A 345 -23.09 -26.04 16.15
CA SER A 345 -23.87 -25.82 17.37
C SER A 345 -23.91 -24.33 17.75
N GLU A 346 -22.77 -23.66 17.70
CA GLU A 346 -22.65 -22.22 17.95
C GLU A 346 -23.36 -21.41 16.86
N ALA A 347 -23.26 -21.83 15.60
CA ALA A 347 -23.99 -21.21 14.49
C ALA A 347 -25.50 -21.19 14.75
N ILE A 348 -26.08 -22.33 15.14
CA ILE A 348 -27.51 -22.46 15.46
C ILE A 348 -27.91 -21.47 16.56
N GLN A 349 -27.11 -21.35 17.63
CA GLN A 349 -27.41 -20.41 18.72
C GLN A 349 -27.45 -18.96 18.23
N GLN A 350 -26.51 -18.56 17.38
CA GLN A 350 -26.46 -17.19 16.86
C GLN A 350 -27.63 -16.90 15.91
N PHE A 351 -27.97 -17.83 15.01
CA PHE A 351 -29.12 -17.67 14.11
C PHE A 351 -30.45 -17.63 14.87
N GLN A 352 -30.61 -18.43 15.93
CA GLN A 352 -31.80 -18.39 16.79
C GLN A 352 -31.98 -17.06 17.50
N GLN A 353 -30.88 -16.37 17.84
CA GLN A 353 -30.92 -15.05 18.45
C GLN A 353 -31.15 -13.93 17.42
N ALA A 354 -30.63 -14.09 16.20
CA ALA A 354 -30.81 -13.13 15.11
C ALA A 354 -32.20 -13.18 14.45
N ARG A 355 -32.91 -14.31 14.52
CA ARG A 355 -34.19 -14.54 13.81
C ARG A 355 -35.33 -13.57 14.16
N ASN A 356 -35.24 -12.86 15.28
CA ASN A 356 -36.31 -11.96 15.71
C ASN A 356 -36.35 -10.65 14.90
N ASP A 357 -35.28 -10.33 14.17
CA ASP A 357 -35.26 -9.21 13.24
C ASP A 357 -35.94 -9.62 11.92
N PRO A 358 -37.03 -8.94 11.50
CA PRO A 358 -37.75 -9.25 10.26
C PRO A 358 -36.85 -9.28 9.03
N LYS A 359 -35.79 -8.45 8.99
CA LYS A 359 -34.84 -8.40 7.89
C LYS A 359 -34.06 -9.71 7.73
N TYR A 360 -33.77 -10.38 8.83
CA TYR A 360 -32.97 -11.60 8.86
C TYR A 360 -33.80 -12.86 9.09
N HIS A 361 -35.09 -12.75 9.38
CA HIS A 361 -35.93 -13.88 9.76
C HIS A 361 -35.86 -15.02 8.73
N GLY A 362 -36.21 -14.76 7.46
CA GLY A 362 -36.14 -15.77 6.39
C GLY A 362 -34.73 -16.31 6.13
N LEU A 363 -33.71 -15.46 6.21
CA LEU A 363 -32.31 -15.86 6.03
C LEU A 363 -31.81 -16.75 7.19
N CYS A 364 -32.21 -16.45 8.42
CA CYS A 364 -31.91 -17.29 9.58
C CYS A 364 -32.57 -18.67 9.44
N GLN A 365 -33.79 -18.75 8.92
CA GLN A 365 -34.46 -20.03 8.67
C GLN A 365 -33.70 -20.86 7.62
N LEU A 366 -33.21 -20.23 6.55
CA LEU A 366 -32.39 -20.90 5.53
C LEU A 366 -31.09 -21.45 6.14
N GLU A 367 -30.35 -20.63 6.88
CA GLU A 367 -29.09 -21.05 7.49
C GLU A 367 -29.28 -22.08 8.61
N LEU A 368 -30.35 -21.99 9.40
CA LEU A 368 -30.73 -23.02 10.38
C LEU A 368 -31.04 -24.34 9.68
N GLY A 369 -31.74 -24.33 8.54
CA GLY A 369 -31.99 -25.52 7.74
C GLY A 369 -30.69 -26.20 7.29
N LYS A 370 -29.71 -25.41 6.79
CA LYS A 370 -28.37 -25.90 6.43
C LYS A 370 -27.64 -26.52 7.63
N CYS A 371 -27.65 -25.84 8.79
CA CYS A 371 -27.03 -26.34 10.01
C CYS A 371 -27.66 -27.66 10.48
N PHE A 372 -28.99 -27.75 10.55
CA PHE A 372 -29.69 -28.97 10.94
C PHE A 372 -29.46 -30.12 9.97
N GLN A 373 -29.36 -29.83 8.67
CA GLN A 373 -29.01 -30.82 7.67
C GLN A 373 -27.58 -31.35 7.88
N GLN A 374 -26.62 -30.48 8.19
CA GLN A 374 -25.23 -30.86 8.48
C GLN A 374 -25.12 -31.79 9.69
N ILE A 375 -25.89 -31.54 10.76
CA ILE A 375 -25.97 -32.43 11.94
C ILE A 375 -26.97 -33.60 11.76
N LYS A 376 -27.42 -33.85 10.53
CA LYS A 376 -28.31 -34.96 10.13
C LYS A 376 -29.69 -34.96 10.80
N GLN A 377 -30.13 -33.82 11.33
CA GLN A 377 -31.48 -33.61 11.85
C GLN A 377 -32.42 -33.22 10.70
N TYR A 378 -32.61 -34.15 9.76
CA TYR A 378 -33.24 -33.88 8.46
C TYR A 378 -34.69 -33.38 8.54
N LYS A 379 -35.47 -33.83 9.53
CA LYS A 379 -36.85 -33.34 9.71
C LYS A 379 -36.88 -31.87 10.12
N LEU A 380 -36.04 -31.49 11.10
CA LEU A 380 -35.90 -30.09 11.52
C LEU A 380 -35.38 -29.23 10.36
N ALA A 381 -34.44 -29.74 9.58
CA ALA A 381 -33.94 -29.05 8.39
C ALA A 381 -35.06 -28.78 7.37
N ALA A 382 -35.92 -29.76 7.12
CA ALA A 382 -37.07 -29.62 6.22
C ALA A 382 -38.07 -28.55 6.72
N ASP A 383 -38.39 -28.55 8.02
CA ASP A 383 -39.27 -27.54 8.63
C ASP A 383 -38.69 -26.12 8.48
N HIS A 384 -37.38 -25.97 8.73
CA HIS A 384 -36.68 -24.71 8.58
C HIS A 384 -36.63 -24.23 7.13
N TYR A 385 -36.41 -25.12 6.16
CA TYR A 385 -36.48 -24.76 4.74
C TYR A 385 -37.90 -24.38 4.30
N ALA A 386 -38.94 -25.09 4.77
CA ALA A 386 -40.33 -24.72 4.50
C ALA A 386 -40.67 -23.33 5.04
N ASN A 387 -40.19 -22.99 6.24
CA ASN A 387 -40.35 -21.64 6.81
C ASN A 387 -39.55 -20.60 6.00
N ALA A 388 -38.31 -20.90 5.63
CA ALA A 388 -37.50 -20.00 4.80
C ALA A 388 -38.16 -19.70 3.44
N ILE A 389 -38.80 -20.68 2.79
CA ILE A 389 -39.54 -20.47 1.53
C ILE A 389 -40.69 -19.47 1.71
N ARG A 390 -41.37 -19.48 2.86
CA ARG A 390 -42.48 -18.57 3.15
C ARG A 390 -42.01 -17.15 3.48
N GLU A 391 -40.90 -17.05 4.21
CA GLU A 391 -40.43 -15.79 4.80
C GLU A 391 -39.46 -15.02 3.89
N ILE A 392 -38.71 -15.71 3.03
CA ILE A 392 -37.85 -15.05 2.04
C ILE A 392 -38.72 -14.39 0.97
N SER A 393 -38.59 -13.07 0.86
CA SER A 393 -39.25 -12.25 -0.17
C SER A 393 -38.94 -12.77 -1.57
N ASP A 394 -39.93 -12.75 -2.45
CA ASP A 394 -39.75 -13.14 -3.85
C ASP A 394 -38.79 -12.21 -4.61
N GLN A 395 -38.53 -11.00 -4.10
CA GLN A 395 -37.50 -10.10 -4.63
C GLN A 395 -36.07 -10.61 -4.36
N ASP A 396 -35.89 -11.45 -3.36
CA ASP A 396 -34.60 -12.11 -3.08
C ASP A 396 -34.52 -13.44 -3.84
N GLU A 397 -34.54 -13.34 -5.17
CA GLU A 397 -34.53 -14.51 -6.05
C GLU A 397 -33.33 -15.44 -5.77
N LYS A 398 -32.19 -14.88 -5.35
CA LYS A 398 -30.99 -15.67 -5.05
C LYS A 398 -31.27 -16.65 -3.91
N ASN A 399 -31.69 -16.15 -2.75
CA ASN A 399 -31.93 -16.99 -1.59
C ASN A 399 -33.20 -17.83 -1.76
N LYS A 400 -34.19 -17.33 -2.51
CA LYS A 400 -35.39 -18.09 -2.87
C LYS A 400 -35.07 -19.32 -3.71
N LYS A 401 -34.24 -19.16 -4.75
CA LYS A 401 -33.79 -20.28 -5.59
C LYS A 401 -32.96 -21.29 -4.78
N GLU A 402 -32.07 -20.78 -3.92
CA GLU A 402 -31.24 -21.62 -3.07
C GLU A 402 -32.06 -22.48 -2.10
N VAL A 403 -33.02 -21.87 -1.37
CA VAL A 403 -33.84 -22.62 -0.41
C VAL A 403 -34.72 -23.67 -1.10
N LEU A 404 -35.33 -23.34 -2.24
CA LEU A 404 -36.17 -24.29 -3.00
C LEU A 404 -35.35 -25.49 -3.48
N TYR A 405 -34.13 -25.24 -3.97
CA TYR A 405 -33.22 -26.29 -4.39
C TYR A 405 -32.82 -27.21 -3.23
N LEU A 406 -32.44 -26.64 -2.09
CA LEU A 406 -32.06 -27.42 -0.90
C LEU A 406 -33.25 -28.21 -0.34
N ALA A 407 -34.43 -27.59 -0.27
CA ALA A 407 -35.65 -28.22 0.17
C ALA A 407 -36.04 -29.41 -0.72
N ALA A 408 -35.99 -29.23 -2.05
CA ALA A 408 -36.30 -30.29 -3.01
C ALA A 408 -35.35 -31.49 -2.87
N ARG A 409 -34.05 -31.23 -2.75
CA ARG A 409 -33.04 -32.29 -2.56
C ARG A 409 -33.20 -33.02 -1.23
N LEU A 410 -33.47 -32.28 -0.15
CA LEU A 410 -33.68 -32.89 1.16
C LEU A 410 -34.96 -33.74 1.18
N ALA A 411 -36.06 -33.23 0.61
CA ALA A 411 -37.32 -33.96 0.50
C ALA A 411 -37.16 -35.26 -0.31
N LEU A 412 -36.44 -35.20 -1.44
CA LEU A 412 -36.12 -36.41 -2.22
C LEU A 412 -35.33 -37.42 -1.38
N GLY A 413 -34.32 -36.97 -0.63
CA GLY A 413 -33.55 -37.82 0.28
C GLY A 413 -34.37 -38.44 1.42
N LEU A 414 -35.41 -37.73 1.87
CA LEU A 414 -36.39 -38.21 2.84
C LEU A 414 -37.50 -39.08 2.22
N LYS A 415 -37.48 -39.29 0.91
CA LYS A 415 -38.52 -39.98 0.12
C LYS A 415 -39.89 -39.30 0.19
N ASP A 416 -39.92 -38.01 0.49
CA ASP A 416 -41.10 -37.17 0.36
C ASP A 416 -41.16 -36.62 -1.07
N PHE A 417 -41.60 -37.47 -1.99
CA PHE A 417 -41.57 -37.16 -3.42
C PHE A 417 -42.56 -36.05 -3.80
N GLU A 418 -43.66 -35.90 -3.07
CA GLU A 418 -44.64 -34.84 -3.30
C GLU A 418 -44.06 -33.46 -2.95
N ALA A 419 -43.42 -33.35 -1.78
CA ALA A 419 -42.73 -32.11 -1.41
C ALA A 419 -41.53 -31.82 -2.33
N ALA A 420 -40.76 -32.86 -2.67
CA ALA A 420 -39.61 -32.72 -3.57
C ALA A 420 -40.02 -32.15 -4.94
N GLU A 421 -41.07 -32.71 -5.53
CA GLU A 421 -41.62 -32.26 -6.81
C GLU A 421 -42.18 -30.83 -6.70
N THR A 422 -42.92 -30.53 -5.65
CA THR A 422 -43.49 -29.20 -5.41
C THR A 422 -42.40 -28.13 -5.36
N HIS A 423 -41.34 -28.36 -4.60
CA HIS A 423 -40.22 -27.43 -4.48
C HIS A 423 -39.40 -27.32 -5.77
N ALA A 424 -39.20 -28.43 -6.49
CA ALA A 424 -38.46 -28.45 -7.75
C ALA A 424 -39.22 -27.72 -8.88
N HIS A 425 -40.54 -27.89 -8.99
CA HIS A 425 -41.36 -27.15 -9.96
C HIS A 425 -41.42 -25.66 -9.64
N ALA A 426 -41.54 -25.31 -8.35
CA ALA A 426 -41.46 -23.91 -7.94
C ALA A 426 -40.11 -23.27 -8.31
N LEU A 427 -39.00 -24.03 -8.17
CA LEU A 427 -37.70 -23.58 -8.63
C LEU A 427 -37.61 -23.48 -10.15
N ALA A 428 -38.17 -24.45 -10.89
CA ALA A 428 -38.18 -24.45 -12.35
C ALA A 428 -38.94 -23.26 -12.94
N ALA A 429 -40.02 -22.82 -12.26
CA ALA A 429 -40.76 -21.62 -12.63
C ALA A 429 -39.94 -20.33 -12.48
N LEU A 430 -38.98 -20.31 -11.55
CA LEU A 430 -38.06 -19.18 -11.36
C LEU A 430 -36.85 -19.27 -12.31
N ASP A 431 -36.22 -20.44 -12.40
CA ASP A 431 -34.97 -20.65 -13.13
C ASP A 431 -34.73 -22.14 -13.39
N PHE A 432 -35.14 -22.61 -14.57
CA PHE A 432 -34.93 -24.01 -14.97
C PHE A 432 -33.44 -24.39 -15.10
N GLY A 433 -32.55 -23.40 -15.31
CA GLY A 433 -31.11 -23.61 -15.44
C GLY A 433 -30.36 -23.66 -14.11
N TYR A 434 -31.05 -23.57 -12.98
CA TYR A 434 -30.39 -23.50 -11.68
C TYR A 434 -29.73 -24.83 -11.28
N LYS A 435 -28.39 -24.85 -11.23
CA LYS A 435 -27.57 -26.02 -10.86
C LYS A 435 -27.94 -27.26 -11.70
N ASP A 436 -28.24 -28.38 -11.06
CA ASP A 436 -28.60 -29.67 -11.67
C ASP A 436 -30.11 -29.95 -11.60
N LEU A 437 -30.95 -28.91 -11.61
CA LEU A 437 -32.41 -29.05 -11.44
C LEU A 437 -33.07 -30.01 -12.43
N ALA A 438 -32.68 -29.98 -13.71
CA ALA A 438 -33.22 -30.91 -14.70
C ALA A 438 -32.98 -32.38 -14.30
N ALA A 439 -31.75 -32.71 -13.90
CA ALA A 439 -31.41 -34.04 -13.42
C ALA A 439 -32.09 -34.39 -12.08
N LEU A 440 -32.36 -33.39 -11.23
CA LEU A 440 -33.12 -33.58 -10.00
C LEU A 440 -34.59 -33.95 -10.30
N LEU A 441 -35.23 -33.27 -11.24
CA LEU A 441 -36.61 -33.56 -11.67
C LEU A 441 -36.73 -34.96 -12.28
N ASP A 442 -35.78 -35.36 -13.14
CA ASP A 442 -35.74 -36.71 -13.71
C ASP A 442 -35.62 -37.78 -12.62
N LYS A 443 -34.75 -37.54 -11.62
CA LYS A 443 -34.60 -38.45 -10.47
C LYS A 443 -35.86 -38.54 -9.62
N ILE A 444 -36.55 -37.43 -9.38
CA ILE A 444 -37.83 -37.41 -8.65
C ILE A 444 -38.86 -38.25 -9.42
N ALA A 445 -38.96 -38.07 -10.74
CA ALA A 445 -39.90 -38.82 -11.57
C ALA A 445 -39.63 -40.32 -11.58
N GLN A 446 -38.36 -40.74 -11.70
CA GLN A 446 -37.95 -42.14 -11.62
C GLN A 446 -38.26 -42.75 -10.25
N SER A 447 -37.94 -42.02 -9.18
CA SER A 447 -38.14 -42.50 -7.80
C SER A 447 -39.61 -42.62 -7.37
N ARG A 448 -40.56 -42.06 -8.13
CA ARG A 448 -42.00 -42.25 -7.94
C ARG A 448 -42.53 -43.49 -8.65
N GLN A 449 -41.80 -44.00 -9.65
CA GLN A 449 -42.19 -45.16 -10.44
C GLN A 449 -41.69 -46.47 -9.82
N ASP A 450 -40.59 -46.40 -9.07
CA ASP A 450 -40.03 -47.47 -8.22
C ASP A 450 -40.68 -47.51 -6.83
#